data_AF-A0AAE2JME2-F1
#
_entry.id   AF-A0AAE2JME2-F1
#
_cell.length_a   1.000
_cell.length_b   1.000
_cell.length_c   1.000
_cell.angle_alpha   90.00
_cell.angle_beta   90.00
_cell.angle_gamma   90.00
#
_symmetry.space_group_name_H-M   'P 1'
#
loop_
_entity.id
_entity.type
_entity.pdbx_description
1 polymer ?
#
loop_
_entity_poly.entity_id
_entity_poly.type
_entity_poly.pdbx_seq_one_letter_code
_entity_poly.pdbx_strand_id
1 'polypeptide(L)'
;MFRFLFVLFIIIPIIEIALLIQVSDVIGGFATIALVVITAILGAKMVKTQGMGALQNVQAQMAQGQMPAKELFTGICVVIAGVLLLTPGIMTDVFGLLLLTPAIRNKLAAGLASQATVRMSAGRQQGPSPFAGQQHAEREQGQMERPTTIDGEYERKD
;
A
#
# COMPACT_ATOMS: atom_id res chain seq x y z
N MET A 1 -3.92 15.15 19.96
CA MET A 1 -3.05 14.17 19.26
C MET A 1 -1.63 14.09 19.85
N PHE A 2 -0.92 15.22 20.03
CA PHE A 2 0.46 15.20 20.56
C PHE A 2 0.60 14.54 21.96
N ARG A 3 -0.35 14.79 22.87
CA ARG A 3 -0.38 14.15 24.21
C ARG A 3 -0.47 12.62 24.14
N PHE A 4 -1.21 12.08 23.19
CA PHE A 4 -1.37 10.62 23.04
C PHE A 4 -0.07 9.97 22.54
N LEU A 5 0.55 10.56 21.51
CA LEU A 5 1.85 10.10 21.00
C LEU A 5 2.93 10.16 22.10
N PHE A 6 2.93 11.22 22.91
CA PHE A 6 3.85 11.37 24.03
C PHE A 6 3.67 10.27 25.09
N VAL A 7 2.42 9.95 25.45
CA VAL A 7 2.13 8.85 26.39
C VAL A 7 2.59 7.51 25.80
N LEU A 8 2.30 7.24 24.53
CA LEU A 8 2.72 5.98 23.88
C LEU A 8 4.25 5.84 23.84
N PHE A 9 4.97 6.93 23.53
CA PHE A 9 6.43 6.98 23.51
C PHE A 9 7.06 6.69 24.87
N ILE A 10 6.39 7.00 25.98
CA ILE A 10 6.87 6.68 27.33
C ILE A 10 6.49 5.25 27.73
N ILE A 11 5.23 4.87 27.48
CA ILE A 11 4.69 3.58 27.93
C ILE A 11 5.34 2.40 27.20
N ILE A 12 5.58 2.51 25.89
CA ILE A 12 6.18 1.41 25.12
C ILE A 12 7.57 1.03 25.68
N PRO A 13 8.55 1.94 25.81
CA PRO A 13 9.84 1.61 26.40
C PRO A 13 9.74 1.03 27.82
N ILE A 14 8.82 1.53 28.66
CA ILE A 14 8.63 0.99 30.01
C ILE A 14 8.23 -0.50 29.94
N ILE A 15 7.29 -0.84 29.06
CA ILE A 15 6.86 -2.23 28.85
C ILE A 15 8.02 -3.07 28.32
N GLU A 16 8.81 -2.56 27.38
CA GLU A 16 9.97 -3.29 26.82
C GLU A 16 11.02 -3.60 27.88
N ILE A 17 11.36 -2.62 28.72
CA ILE A 17 12.32 -2.83 29.81
C ILE A 17 11.78 -3.85 30.81
N ALA A 18 10.49 -3.79 31.16
CA ALA A 18 9.88 -4.77 32.04
C ALA A 18 9.93 -6.21 31.46
N LEU A 19 9.65 -6.36 30.16
CA LEU A 19 9.75 -7.65 29.47
C LEU A 19 11.18 -8.17 29.38
N LEU A 20 12.15 -7.29 29.08
CA LEU A 20 13.56 -7.65 29.05
C LEU A 20 14.06 -8.11 30.42
N ILE A 21 13.65 -7.44 31.49
CA ILE A 21 13.96 -7.88 32.87
C ILE A 21 13.36 -9.26 33.13
N GLN A 22 12.07 -9.44 32.82
CA GLN A 22 11.38 -10.72 33.04
C GLN A 22 12.03 -11.88 32.27
N VAL A 23 12.47 -11.65 31.03
CA VAL A 23 13.20 -12.66 30.26
C VAL A 23 14.60 -12.88 30.83
N SER A 24 15.28 -11.81 31.26
CA SER A 24 16.60 -11.92 31.89
C SER A 24 16.59 -12.73 33.18
N ASP A 25 15.49 -12.71 33.94
CA ASP A 25 15.34 -13.52 35.13
C ASP A 25 15.17 -15.03 34.82
N VAL A 26 14.64 -15.37 33.63
CA VAL A 26 14.39 -16.75 33.22
C VAL A 26 15.62 -17.38 32.54
N ILE A 27 16.25 -16.67 31.60
CA ILE A 27 17.36 -17.20 30.79
C ILE A 27 18.73 -16.61 31.13
N GLY A 28 18.78 -15.56 31.97
CA GLY A 28 20.00 -14.83 32.34
C GLY A 28 20.23 -13.57 31.50
N GLY A 29 20.87 -12.56 32.11
CA GLY A 29 21.16 -11.27 31.48
C GLY A 29 22.02 -11.37 30.22
N PHE A 30 23.12 -12.15 30.26
CA PHE A 30 23.98 -12.34 29.10
C PHE A 30 23.27 -13.03 27.93
N ALA A 31 22.45 -14.05 28.21
CA ALA A 31 21.66 -14.73 27.18
C ALA A 31 20.60 -13.80 26.58
N THR A 32 20.00 -12.92 27.38
CA THR A 32 19.01 -11.92 26.93
C THR A 32 19.66 -10.88 26.01
N ILE A 33 20.84 -10.37 26.38
CA ILE A 33 21.60 -9.46 25.51
C ILE A 33 21.97 -10.15 24.20
N ALA A 34 22.45 -11.39 24.25
CA ALA A 34 22.78 -12.15 23.05
C ALA A 34 21.53 -12.36 22.16
N LEU A 35 20.38 -12.67 22.74
CA LEU A 35 19.10 -12.79 22.04
C LEU A 35 18.77 -11.50 21.29
N VAL A 36 18.78 -10.35 21.98
CA VAL A 36 18.50 -9.03 21.40
C VAL A 36 19.47 -8.69 20.26
N VAL A 37 20.76 -9.00 20.43
CA VAL A 37 21.75 -8.78 19.36
C VAL A 37 21.48 -9.67 18.16
N ILE A 38 21.12 -10.95 18.38
CA ILE A 38 20.79 -11.89 17.31
C ILE A 38 19.54 -11.43 16.56
N THR A 39 18.47 -11.03 17.25
CA THR A 39 17.24 -10.53 16.62
C THR A 39 17.49 -9.26 15.83
N ALA A 40 18.29 -8.32 16.36
CA ALA A 40 18.69 -7.11 15.66
C ALA A 40 19.48 -7.41 14.37
N ILE A 41 20.45 -8.33 14.42
CA ILE A 41 21.23 -8.74 13.24
C ILE A 41 20.33 -9.41 12.19
N LEU A 42 19.48 -10.34 12.61
CA LEU A 42 18.54 -11.02 11.70
C LEU A 42 17.58 -10.03 11.06
N GLY A 43 16.99 -9.16 11.86
CA GLY A 43 16.12 -8.08 11.42
C GLY A 43 16.79 -7.17 10.40
N ALA A 44 17.98 -6.66 10.72
CA ALA A 44 18.76 -5.81 9.83
C ALA A 44 19.10 -6.49 8.49
N LYS A 45 19.48 -7.78 8.53
CA LYS A 45 19.74 -8.56 7.31
C LYS A 45 18.49 -8.66 6.43
N MET A 46 17.33 -8.93 7.02
CA MET A 46 16.10 -9.04 6.25
C MET A 46 15.61 -7.69 5.73
N VAL A 47 15.75 -6.60 6.51
CA VAL A 47 15.47 -5.23 6.05
C VAL A 47 16.36 -4.86 4.87
N LYS A 48 17.65 -5.21 4.92
CA LYS A 48 18.59 -4.98 3.81
C LYS A 48 18.16 -5.73 2.55
N THR A 49 17.85 -7.02 2.65
CA THR A 49 17.49 -7.82 1.47
C THR A 49 16.14 -7.41 0.88
N GLN A 50 15.11 -7.23 1.71
CA GLN A 50 13.78 -6.83 1.25
C GLN A 50 13.75 -5.36 0.78
N GLY A 51 14.48 -4.47 1.46
CA GLY A 51 14.57 -3.06 1.11
C GLY A 51 15.25 -2.83 -0.23
N MET A 52 16.37 -3.52 -0.49
CA MET A 52 17.05 -3.45 -1.78
C MET A 52 16.18 -4.00 -2.92
N GLY A 53 15.52 -5.15 -2.71
CA GLY A 53 14.61 -5.70 -3.72
C GLY A 53 13.42 -4.79 -4.02
N ALA A 54 12.84 -4.15 -3.00
CA ALA A 54 11.77 -3.17 -3.19
C ALA A 54 12.25 -1.98 -4.03
N LEU A 55 13.44 -1.44 -3.73
CA LEU A 55 14.01 -0.31 -4.46
C LEU A 55 14.31 -0.64 -5.93
N GLN A 56 14.87 -1.84 -6.18
CA GLN A 56 15.12 -2.33 -7.54
C GLN A 56 13.83 -2.45 -8.35
N ASN A 57 12.76 -2.99 -7.76
CA ASN A 57 11.47 -3.13 -8.42
C ASN A 57 10.80 -1.77 -8.69
N VAL A 58 10.93 -0.81 -7.76
CA VAL A 58 10.47 0.57 -7.96
C VAL A 58 11.18 1.19 -9.17
N GLN A 59 12.51 1.10 -9.23
CA GLN A 59 13.30 1.63 -10.34
C GLN A 59 12.92 0.97 -11.68
N ALA A 60 12.76 -0.35 -11.69
CA ALA A 60 12.39 -1.10 -12.89
C ALA A 60 11.00 -0.71 -13.43
N GLN A 61 10.00 -0.55 -12.57
CA GLN A 61 8.65 -0.14 -12.97
C GLN A 61 8.58 1.33 -13.40
N MET A 62 9.29 2.22 -12.71
CA MET A 62 9.40 3.62 -13.11
C MET A 62 10.07 3.76 -14.49
N ALA A 63 11.11 2.97 -14.77
CA ALA A 63 11.76 2.95 -16.07
C ALA A 63 10.83 2.49 -17.22
N GLN A 64 9.79 1.72 -16.89
CA GLN A 64 8.74 1.27 -17.81
C GLN A 64 7.55 2.24 -17.88
N GLY A 65 7.60 3.38 -17.18
CA GLY A 65 6.49 4.33 -17.10
C GLY A 65 5.29 3.85 -16.28
N GLN A 66 5.45 2.79 -15.48
CA GLN A 66 4.40 2.24 -14.61
C GLN A 66 4.53 2.81 -13.19
N MET A 67 3.40 3.00 -12.49
CA MET A 67 3.37 3.50 -11.12
C MET A 67 3.54 2.34 -10.10
N PRO A 68 4.65 2.28 -9.33
CA PRO A 68 4.96 1.13 -8.45
C PRO A 68 4.32 1.25 -7.06
N ALA A 69 3.00 1.42 -6.99
CA ALA A 69 2.29 1.68 -5.73
C ALA A 69 2.52 0.57 -4.67
N LYS A 70 2.53 -0.69 -5.10
CA LYS A 70 2.72 -1.85 -4.22
C LYS A 70 4.14 -1.91 -3.66
N GLU A 71 5.14 -1.60 -4.47
CA GLU A 71 6.56 -1.64 -4.10
C GLU A 71 6.92 -0.47 -3.20
N LEU A 72 6.27 0.69 -3.39
CA LEU A 72 6.39 1.83 -2.46
C LEU A 72 5.81 1.50 -1.08
N PHE A 73 4.60 0.94 -1.01
CA PHE A 73 4.02 0.48 0.26
C PHE A 73 4.91 -0.57 0.93
N THR A 74 5.43 -1.50 0.13
CA THR A 74 6.42 -2.49 0.57
C THR A 74 7.65 -1.83 1.19
N GLY A 75 8.25 -0.85 0.50
CA GLY A 75 9.42 -0.13 0.99
C GLY A 75 9.13 0.58 2.31
N ILE A 76 7.98 1.24 2.43
CA ILE A 76 7.56 1.92 3.68
C ILE A 76 7.43 0.91 4.82
N CYS A 77 6.76 -0.22 4.62
CA CYS A 77 6.65 -1.27 5.64
C CYS A 77 8.02 -1.80 6.07
N VAL A 78 8.95 -1.99 5.12
CA VAL A 78 10.32 -2.46 5.43
C VAL A 78 11.08 -1.42 6.25
N VAL A 79 10.95 -0.13 5.93
CA VAL A 79 11.58 0.96 6.71
C VAL A 79 11.00 1.01 8.12
N ILE A 80 9.68 0.98 8.27
CA ILE A 80 9.02 0.97 9.58
C ILE A 80 9.47 -0.25 10.39
N ALA A 81 9.48 -1.44 9.78
CA ALA A 81 9.97 -2.65 10.43
C ALA A 81 11.44 -2.52 10.86
N GLY A 82 12.29 -1.90 10.03
CA GLY A 82 13.69 -1.64 10.38
C GLY A 82 13.86 -0.68 11.54
N VAL A 83 13.03 0.38 11.63
CA VAL A 83 13.03 1.30 12.77
C VAL A 83 12.58 0.57 14.04
N LEU A 84 11.54 -0.25 13.96
CA LEU A 84 11.08 -1.08 15.08
C LEU A 84 12.18 -2.04 15.55
N LEU A 85 12.83 -2.76 14.64
CA LEU A 85 13.91 -3.72 14.96
C LEU A 85 15.21 -3.06 15.46
N LEU A 86 15.39 -1.75 15.21
CA LEU A 86 16.54 -0.99 15.72
C LEU A 86 16.36 -0.61 17.18
N THR A 87 15.12 -0.40 17.64
CA THR A 87 14.80 -0.21 19.06
C THR A 87 14.79 -1.58 19.75
N PRO A 88 15.85 -1.93 20.50
CA PRO A 88 15.96 -3.27 21.09
C PRO A 88 14.85 -3.50 22.11
N GLY A 89 13.91 -4.38 21.80
CA GLY A 89 12.78 -4.73 22.64
C GLY A 89 12.12 -6.02 22.14
N ILE A 90 11.68 -6.88 23.07
CA ILE A 90 11.08 -8.17 22.71
C ILE A 90 9.76 -7.98 21.98
N MET A 91 8.92 -7.05 22.43
CA MET A 91 7.62 -6.82 21.80
C MET A 91 7.82 -6.15 20.45
N THR A 92 8.67 -5.12 20.39
CA THR A 92 8.98 -4.38 19.17
C THR A 92 9.68 -5.26 18.12
N ASP A 93 10.54 -6.19 18.52
CA ASP A 93 11.15 -7.19 17.61
C ASP A 93 10.09 -8.10 16.99
N VAL A 94 9.14 -8.58 17.79
CA VAL A 94 8.03 -9.40 17.28
C VAL A 94 7.21 -8.61 16.26
N PHE A 95 6.83 -7.37 16.57
CA PHE A 95 6.08 -6.53 15.62
C PHE A 95 6.89 -6.20 14.36
N GLY A 96 8.18 -5.92 14.51
CA GLY A 96 9.09 -5.65 13.40
C GLY A 96 9.20 -6.85 12.45
N LEU A 97 9.46 -8.05 12.99
CA LEU A 97 9.53 -9.30 12.21
C LEU A 97 8.18 -9.68 11.59
N LEU A 98 7.09 -9.47 12.33
CA LEU A 98 5.72 -9.69 11.86
C LEU A 98 5.42 -8.81 10.64
N LEU A 99 5.77 -7.52 10.69
CA LEU A 99 5.58 -6.59 9.58
C LEU A 99 6.47 -6.93 8.37
N LEU A 100 7.67 -7.46 8.64
CA LEU A 100 8.59 -7.93 7.61
C LEU A 100 8.12 -9.21 6.90
N THR A 101 7.13 -9.91 7.46
CA THR A 101 6.58 -11.12 6.88
C THR A 101 5.64 -10.78 5.71
N PRO A 102 5.92 -11.26 4.48
CA PRO A 102 5.17 -10.86 3.29
C PRO A 102 3.69 -11.24 3.35
N ALA A 103 3.33 -12.33 4.03
CA ALA A 103 1.94 -12.73 4.24
C ALA A 103 1.14 -11.66 5.00
N ILE A 104 1.77 -11.05 6.00
CA ILE A 104 1.13 -10.04 6.86
C ILE A 104 1.06 -8.71 6.12
N ARG A 105 2.10 -8.35 5.37
CA ARG A 105 2.09 -7.16 4.51
C ARG A 105 0.99 -7.21 3.45
N ASN A 106 0.79 -8.36 2.81
CA ASN A 106 -0.26 -8.55 1.81
C ASN A 106 -1.67 -8.44 2.42
N LYS A 107 -1.87 -8.98 3.63
CA LYS A 107 -3.15 -8.85 4.36
C LYS A 107 -3.44 -7.41 4.76
N LEU A 108 -2.43 -6.68 5.26
CA LEU A 108 -2.56 -5.26 5.58
C LEU A 108 -2.90 -4.43 4.34
N ALA A 109 -2.21 -4.68 3.22
CA ALA A 109 -2.49 -4.00 1.95
C ALA A 109 -3.94 -4.27 1.46
N ALA A 110 -4.41 -5.52 1.55
CA ALA A 110 -5.77 -5.89 1.16
C ALA A 110 -6.85 -5.22 2.06
N GLY A 111 -6.61 -5.17 3.37
CA GLY A 111 -7.53 -4.52 4.32
C GLY A 111 -7.58 -2.99 4.20
N LEU A 112 -6.51 -2.35 3.73
CA LEU A 112 -6.48 -0.92 3.43
C LEU A 112 -7.15 -0.63 2.07
N ALA A 113 -6.93 -1.49 1.07
CA ALA A 113 -7.54 -1.35 -0.25
C ALA A 113 -9.07 -1.48 -0.19
N SER A 114 -9.61 -2.37 0.63
CA SER A 114 -11.07 -2.56 0.77
C SER A 114 -11.78 -1.34 1.35
N GLN A 115 -11.11 -0.52 2.16
CA GLN A 115 -11.67 0.72 2.68
C GLN A 115 -11.62 1.87 1.66
N ALA A 116 -10.66 1.83 0.72
CA ALA A 116 -10.54 2.81 -0.36
C ALA A 116 -11.59 2.60 -1.46
N THR A 117 -11.93 1.34 -1.78
CA THR A 117 -12.95 1.04 -2.81
C THR A 117 -14.38 1.38 -2.36
N VAL A 118 -14.66 1.36 -1.05
CA VAL A 118 -15.99 1.68 -0.51
C VAL A 118 -16.34 3.18 -0.64
N ARG A 119 -15.37 4.06 -0.90
CA ARG A 119 -15.64 5.50 -1.14
C ARG A 119 -15.68 5.92 -2.60
N MET A 120 -15.37 5.03 -3.56
CA MET A 120 -15.50 5.30 -5.00
C MET A 120 -16.77 4.72 -5.65
N SER A 121 -17.66 4.10 -4.87
CA SER A 121 -18.96 3.66 -5.39
C SER A 121 -20.08 4.71 -5.26
N ALA A 122 -19.79 5.92 -4.78
CA ALA A 122 -20.77 7.01 -4.72
C ALA A 122 -20.90 7.81 -6.03
N GLY A 123 -20.37 7.29 -7.15
CA GLY A 123 -20.43 7.95 -8.45
C GLY A 123 -20.75 7.05 -9.64
N ARG A 124 -20.97 5.73 -9.45
CA ARG A 124 -21.37 4.85 -10.54
C ARG A 124 -22.89 4.80 -10.62
N GLN A 125 -23.46 5.93 -11.02
CA GLN A 125 -24.83 5.99 -11.53
C GLN A 125 -24.85 5.19 -12.84
N GLN A 126 -25.12 3.89 -12.74
CA GLN A 126 -25.60 3.09 -13.85
C GLN A 126 -26.95 3.67 -14.27
N GLY A 127 -26.93 4.61 -15.21
CA GLY A 127 -28.13 5.03 -15.92
C GLY A 127 -28.67 3.84 -16.73
N PRO A 128 -29.99 3.57 -16.73
CA PRO A 128 -30.56 2.52 -17.57
C PRO A 128 -30.34 2.89 -19.04
N SER A 129 -29.61 2.06 -19.78
CA SER A 129 -29.48 2.20 -21.23
C SER A 129 -30.86 2.04 -21.90
N PRO A 130 -31.43 3.06 -22.58
CA PRO A 130 -32.78 2.95 -23.14
C PRO A 130 -32.84 2.24 -24.50
N PHE A 131 -31.72 1.76 -25.04
CA PHE A 131 -31.63 1.39 -26.47
C PHE A 131 -31.74 -0.12 -26.77
N ALA A 132 -32.26 -0.92 -25.84
CA ALA A 132 -32.56 -2.34 -26.08
C ALA A 132 -34.07 -2.53 -26.27
N GLY A 133 -34.63 -1.88 -27.28
CA GLY A 133 -36.04 -2.04 -27.61
C GLY A 133 -36.35 -1.46 -28.97
N GLN A 134 -36.87 -2.32 -29.85
CA GLN A 134 -37.52 -1.99 -31.13
C GLN A 134 -36.59 -1.66 -32.31
N GLN A 135 -36.35 -2.68 -33.14
CA GLN A 135 -36.53 -2.54 -34.60
C GLN A 135 -36.56 -3.94 -35.25
N HIS A 136 -37.74 -4.56 -35.20
CA HIS A 136 -38.13 -5.69 -36.03
C HIS A 136 -39.53 -5.39 -36.59
N ALA A 137 -39.59 -4.34 -37.41
CA ALA A 137 -40.67 -3.87 -38.29
C ALA A 137 -40.09 -2.57 -38.86
N GLU A 138 -39.74 -2.43 -40.12
CA GLU A 138 -40.64 -2.50 -41.27
C GLU A 138 -39.74 -2.65 -42.51
N ARG A 139 -40.05 -3.63 -43.37
CA ARG A 139 -39.81 -3.44 -44.80
C ARG A 139 -40.74 -2.30 -45.20
N GLU A 140 -40.23 -1.21 -45.74
CA GLU A 140 -40.77 -0.57 -46.96
C GLU A 140 -40.06 0.76 -47.29
N GLN A 141 -39.55 0.81 -48.53
CA GLN A 141 -39.58 1.94 -49.46
C GLN A 141 -38.92 3.28 -49.07
N GLY A 142 -37.68 3.43 -49.55
CA GLY A 142 -37.33 4.47 -50.53
C GLY A 142 -37.37 5.94 -50.13
N GLN A 143 -36.21 6.50 -49.77
CA GLN A 143 -35.72 7.77 -50.34
C GLN A 143 -34.25 7.98 -49.93
N MET A 144 -33.39 8.22 -50.93
CA MET A 144 -32.01 8.67 -50.70
C MET A 144 -32.05 10.13 -50.22
N GLU A 145 -31.98 10.35 -48.91
CA GLU A 145 -31.52 11.65 -48.38
C GLU A 145 -29.99 11.66 -48.34
N ARG A 146 -29.41 12.53 -49.16
CA ARG A 146 -27.96 12.77 -49.22
C ARG A 146 -27.51 13.39 -47.89
N PRO A 147 -26.30 13.09 -47.40
CA PRO A 147 -25.77 13.76 -46.23
C PRO A 147 -25.56 15.24 -46.54
N THR A 148 -26.07 16.12 -45.68
CA THR A 148 -25.83 17.56 -45.72
C THR A 148 -24.36 17.85 -45.48
N THR A 149 -23.63 18.18 -46.55
CA THR A 149 -22.30 18.80 -46.46
C THR A 149 -22.47 20.26 -46.09
N ILE A 150 -21.81 20.70 -45.01
CA ILE A 150 -21.76 22.10 -44.59
C ILE A 150 -20.44 22.68 -45.12
N ASP A 151 -20.53 23.54 -46.14
CA ASP A 151 -19.40 24.30 -46.66
C ASP A 151 -19.23 25.58 -45.84
N GLY A 152 -18.09 25.72 -45.18
CA GLY A 152 -17.71 26.92 -44.44
C GLY A 152 -16.94 27.89 -45.32
N GLU A 153 -17.50 29.07 -45.57
CA GLU A 153 -16.78 30.17 -46.23
C GLU A 153 -15.92 30.90 -45.18
N TYR A 154 -14.65 31.16 -45.49
CA TYR A 154 -13.76 31.95 -44.62
C TYR A 154 -13.32 33.23 -45.31
N GLU A 155 -13.41 34.34 -44.58
CA GLU A 155 -12.92 35.64 -45.02
C GLU A 155 -11.61 35.96 -44.29
N ARG A 156 -10.54 36.25 -45.03
CA ARG A 156 -9.31 36.79 -44.44
C ARG A 156 -9.46 38.29 -44.28
N LYS A 157 -9.41 38.76 -43.03
CA LYS A 157 -9.18 40.16 -42.71
C LYS A 157 -7.68 40.42 -42.66
N ASP A 158 -7.21 41.21 -43.62
CA ASP A 158 -5.89 41.87 -43.58
C ASP A 158 -5.95 43.15 -42.73
#